data_AF-A0A3D5S031-F1
#
_entry.id   AF-A0A3D5S031-F1
#
_cell.length_a   1.000
_cell.length_b   1.000
_cell.length_c   1.000
_cell.angle_alpha   90.00
_cell.angle_beta   90.00
_cell.angle_gamma   90.00
#
_symmetry.space_group_name_H-M   'P 1'
#
loop_
_entity.id
_entity.type
_entity.pdbx_description
1 polymer ?
#
loop_
_entity_poly.entity_id
_entity_poly.type
_entity_poly.pdbx_seq_one_letter_code
_entity_poly.pdbx_strand_id
1 'polypeptide(L)'
;MSTFNNIEKELILKALANRRANSQGEFNKKHLIELEKIECELKFEYSHLTPKNKSILIGCLRETYIYPNKYILNLSEYQLTFMRDELLSTLSELDVVMNLLNGLLKKSESKYHLFAESLNKIDRILNSQRILYSTTTDGKIYKAGILLDRENGITFELDGWSEPTNFEIGKLHPQYFQNNGTTSEIRTLLTNYSLNHELTEMQKSFGKILERVSG
;
A
#
# COMPACT_ATOMS: atom_id res chain seq x y z
N MET A 1 7.23 -11.18 -24.67
CA MET A 1 5.87 -10.61 -24.78
C MET A 1 5.01 -11.35 -23.77
N SER A 2 4.24 -10.65 -22.93
CA SER A 2 3.47 -11.30 -21.86
C SER A 2 2.06 -11.64 -22.36
N THR A 3 1.65 -12.89 -22.16
CA THR A 3 0.25 -13.29 -22.17
C THR A 3 -0.38 -12.99 -20.82
N PHE A 4 -1.71 -12.89 -20.74
CA PHE A 4 -2.38 -12.84 -19.44
C PHE A 4 -2.07 -14.09 -18.62
N ASN A 5 -1.67 -13.91 -17.36
CA ASN A 5 -1.56 -15.02 -16.43
C ASN A 5 -2.96 -15.50 -15.98
N ASN A 6 -3.04 -16.65 -15.31
CA ASN A 6 -4.34 -17.24 -14.94
C ASN A 6 -5.14 -16.36 -13.98
N ILE A 7 -4.48 -15.69 -13.02
CA ILE A 7 -5.13 -14.79 -12.06
C ILE A 7 -5.66 -13.55 -12.79
N GLU A 8 -4.85 -12.94 -13.66
CA GLU A 8 -5.28 -11.81 -14.50
C GLU A 8 -6.52 -12.17 -15.32
N LYS A 9 -6.54 -13.35 -15.96
CA LYS A 9 -7.70 -13.82 -16.73
C LYS A 9 -8.94 -13.95 -15.85
N GLU A 10 -8.83 -14.56 -14.68
CA GLU A 10 -9.93 -14.73 -13.75
C GLU A 10 -10.55 -13.38 -13.35
N LEU A 11 -9.71 -12.40 -13.00
CA LEU A 11 -10.15 -11.07 -12.61
C LEU A 11 -10.78 -10.30 -13.77
N ILE A 12 -10.24 -10.44 -14.98
CA ILE A 12 -10.84 -9.87 -16.19
C ILE A 12 -12.22 -10.47 -16.44
N LEU A 13 -12.35 -11.80 -16.38
CA LEU A 13 -13.63 -12.49 -16.60
C LEU A 13 -14.67 -12.04 -15.57
N LYS A 14 -14.29 -11.93 -14.29
CA LYS A 14 -15.15 -11.39 -13.22
C LYS A 14 -15.60 -9.96 -13.51
N ALA A 15 -14.70 -9.09 -13.98
CA ALA A 15 -15.03 -7.71 -14.34
C ALA A 15 -15.98 -7.62 -15.56
N LEU A 16 -15.75 -8.44 -16.60
CA LEU A 16 -16.62 -8.52 -17.78
C LEU A 16 -18.01 -9.06 -17.40
N ALA A 17 -18.09 -10.07 -16.55
CA ALA A 17 -19.34 -10.63 -16.05
C ALA A 17 -20.14 -9.60 -15.23
N ASN A 18 -19.48 -8.85 -14.35
CA ASN A 18 -20.10 -7.75 -13.60
C ASN A 18 -20.68 -6.69 -14.55
N ARG A 19 -19.91 -6.25 -15.55
CA ARG A 19 -20.40 -5.29 -16.56
C ARG A 19 -21.59 -5.83 -17.35
N ARG A 20 -21.55 -7.11 -17.73
CA ARG A 20 -22.64 -7.80 -18.45
C ARG A 20 -23.93 -7.80 -17.62
N ALA A 21 -23.85 -8.14 -16.34
CA ALA A 21 -24.99 -8.12 -15.43
C ALA A 21 -25.64 -6.73 -15.32
N ASN A 22 -24.83 -5.68 -15.29
CA ASN A 22 -25.31 -4.29 -15.23
C ASN A 22 -25.74 -3.70 -16.59
N SER A 23 -25.62 -4.47 -17.68
CA SER A 23 -25.94 -4.02 -19.05
C SER A 23 -27.19 -4.71 -19.62
N GLN A 24 -28.03 -5.35 -18.81
CA GLN A 24 -29.21 -6.05 -19.32
C GLN A 24 -30.29 -5.08 -19.84
N GLY A 25 -30.65 -5.22 -21.13
CA GLY A 25 -31.65 -4.41 -21.83
C GLY A 25 -31.43 -4.41 -23.36
N GLU A 26 -32.49 -4.23 -24.16
CA GLU A 26 -32.41 -4.34 -25.63
C GLU A 26 -31.43 -3.34 -26.28
N PHE A 27 -31.21 -2.19 -25.65
CA PHE A 27 -30.32 -1.13 -26.14
C PHE A 27 -28.82 -1.47 -26.03
N ASN A 28 -28.46 -2.57 -25.36
CA ASN A 28 -27.07 -2.91 -25.06
C ASN A 28 -26.49 -4.09 -25.87
N LYS A 29 -27.24 -4.65 -26.84
CA LYS A 29 -26.81 -5.82 -27.65
C LYS A 29 -25.42 -5.62 -28.29
N LYS A 30 -25.15 -4.44 -28.84
CA LYS A 30 -23.83 -4.11 -29.43
C LYS A 30 -22.72 -4.10 -28.39
N HIS A 31 -22.98 -3.62 -27.17
CA HIS A 31 -22.00 -3.61 -26.09
C HIS A 31 -21.66 -5.02 -25.62
N LEU A 32 -22.67 -5.90 -25.51
CA LEU A 32 -22.49 -7.30 -25.10
C LEU A 32 -21.58 -8.08 -26.08
N ILE A 33 -21.76 -7.89 -27.39
CA ILE A 33 -20.89 -8.49 -28.42
C ILE A 33 -19.43 -8.05 -28.25
N GLU A 34 -19.20 -6.78 -27.87
CA GLU A 34 -17.83 -6.29 -27.65
C GLU A 34 -17.19 -6.92 -26.40
N LEU A 35 -17.98 -7.17 -25.35
CA LEU A 35 -17.49 -7.89 -24.15
C LEU A 35 -17.11 -9.35 -24.48
N GLU A 36 -17.94 -10.05 -25.26
CA GLU A 36 -17.66 -11.42 -25.73
C GLU A 36 -16.42 -11.48 -26.62
N LYS A 37 -16.22 -10.47 -27.46
CA LYS A 37 -15.01 -10.36 -28.27
C LYS A 37 -13.75 -10.24 -27.41
N ILE A 38 -13.78 -9.39 -26.38
CA ILE A 38 -12.67 -9.25 -25.43
C ILE A 38 -12.39 -10.59 -24.74
N GLU A 39 -13.42 -11.28 -24.28
CA GLU A 39 -13.32 -12.59 -23.62
C GLU A 39 -12.63 -13.64 -24.53
N CYS A 40 -13.00 -13.67 -25.81
CA CYS A 40 -12.36 -14.53 -26.80
C CYS A 40 -10.88 -14.16 -27.05
N GLU A 41 -10.55 -12.88 -26.95
CA GLU A 41 -9.18 -12.36 -27.14
C GLU A 41 -8.25 -12.64 -25.93
N LEU A 42 -8.77 -13.02 -24.75
CA LEU A 42 -7.96 -13.33 -23.56
C LEU A 42 -7.02 -14.53 -23.72
N LYS A 43 -7.24 -15.36 -24.75
CA LYS A 43 -6.34 -16.47 -25.11
C LYS A 43 -5.05 -15.99 -25.78
N PHE A 44 -4.99 -14.72 -26.18
CA PHE A 44 -3.89 -14.11 -26.93
C PHE A 44 -3.17 -13.04 -26.10
N GLU A 45 -2.13 -12.42 -26.69
CA GLU A 45 -1.31 -11.42 -26.01
C GLU A 45 -2.01 -10.06 -25.83
N TYR A 46 -1.54 -9.24 -24.88
CA TYR A 46 -1.98 -7.84 -24.68
C TYR A 46 -1.96 -6.97 -25.95
N SER A 47 -1.03 -7.27 -26.86
CA SER A 47 -0.84 -6.59 -28.15
C SER A 47 -2.01 -6.80 -29.12
N HIS A 48 -2.80 -7.87 -28.95
CA HIS A 48 -3.91 -8.22 -29.83
C HIS A 48 -5.18 -7.43 -29.51
N LEU A 49 -5.30 -6.89 -28.29
CA LEU A 49 -6.44 -6.05 -27.93
C LEU A 49 -6.40 -4.72 -28.71
N THR A 50 -7.46 -4.44 -29.45
CA THR A 50 -7.62 -3.14 -30.12
C THR A 50 -7.70 -1.99 -29.09
N PRO A 51 -7.39 -0.74 -29.45
CA PRO A 51 -7.52 0.40 -28.53
C PRO A 51 -8.91 0.53 -27.90
N LYS A 52 -9.96 0.18 -28.66
CA LYS A 52 -11.34 0.14 -28.17
C LYS A 52 -11.53 -0.95 -27.11
N ASN A 53 -11.05 -2.17 -27.38
CA ASN A 53 -11.12 -3.30 -26.44
C ASN A 53 -10.39 -2.96 -25.13
N LYS A 54 -9.20 -2.35 -25.22
CA LYS A 54 -8.45 -1.87 -24.05
C LYS A 54 -9.25 -0.85 -23.23
N SER A 55 -9.88 0.11 -23.90
CA SER A 55 -10.69 1.12 -23.22
C SER A 55 -11.90 0.51 -22.49
N ILE A 56 -12.58 -0.45 -23.11
CA ILE A 56 -13.71 -1.16 -22.48
C ILE A 56 -13.21 -1.96 -21.28
N LEU A 57 -12.12 -2.70 -21.44
CA LEU A 57 -11.53 -3.50 -20.38
C LEU A 57 -11.10 -2.66 -19.18
N ILE A 58 -10.42 -1.52 -19.42
CA ILE A 58 -10.06 -0.56 -18.36
C ILE A 58 -11.32 -0.10 -17.59
N GLY A 59 -12.41 0.20 -18.29
CA GLY A 59 -13.69 0.55 -17.67
C GLY A 59 -14.22 -0.54 -16.76
N CYS A 60 -14.29 -1.78 -17.25
CA CYS A 60 -14.77 -2.93 -16.48
C CYS A 60 -13.93 -3.17 -15.21
N LEU A 61 -12.61 -3.10 -15.33
CA LEU A 61 -11.68 -3.28 -14.21
C LEU A 61 -11.84 -2.16 -13.17
N ARG A 62 -11.97 -0.91 -13.61
CA ARG A 62 -12.17 0.22 -12.69
C ARG A 62 -13.48 0.12 -11.92
N GLU A 63 -14.56 -0.21 -12.59
CA GLU A 63 -15.88 -0.35 -11.97
C GLU A 63 -15.95 -1.51 -10.98
N THR A 64 -15.27 -2.61 -11.28
CA THR A 64 -15.32 -3.81 -10.44
C THR A 64 -14.37 -3.72 -9.25
N TYR A 65 -13.19 -3.12 -9.43
CA TYR A 65 -12.11 -3.21 -8.44
C TYR A 65 -11.65 -1.88 -7.89
N ILE A 66 -11.59 -0.83 -8.71
CA ILE A 66 -11.01 0.46 -8.27
C ILE A 66 -12.04 1.30 -7.53
N TYR A 67 -13.24 1.48 -8.09
CA TYR A 67 -14.25 2.37 -7.50
C TYR A 67 -14.78 1.86 -6.16
N PRO A 68 -15.10 0.56 -5.99
CA PRO A 68 -15.54 0.03 -4.69
C PRO A 68 -14.46 0.14 -3.61
N ASN A 69 -13.18 0.11 -3.99
CA ASN A 69 -12.04 0.11 -3.08
C ASN A 69 -11.32 1.46 -3.01
N LYS A 70 -11.96 2.57 -3.45
CA LYS A 70 -11.31 3.89 -3.50
C LYS A 70 -10.76 4.34 -2.15
N TYR A 71 -11.37 3.93 -1.04
CA TYR A 71 -10.87 4.24 0.29
C TYR A 71 -9.51 3.59 0.57
N ILE A 72 -9.30 2.34 0.13
CA ILE A 72 -8.03 1.61 0.26
C ILE A 72 -6.91 2.33 -0.51
N LEU A 73 -7.24 2.86 -1.69
CA LEU A 73 -6.30 3.59 -2.55
C LEU A 73 -5.75 4.87 -1.93
N ASN A 74 -6.44 5.40 -0.92
CA ASN A 74 -6.05 6.60 -0.21
C ASN A 74 -5.42 6.31 1.15
N LEU A 75 -5.26 5.03 1.53
CA LEU A 75 -4.61 4.69 2.78
C LEU A 75 -3.12 5.01 2.71
N SER A 76 -2.61 5.67 3.74
CA SER A 76 -1.16 5.84 3.91
C SER A 76 -0.49 4.54 4.33
N GLU A 77 0.84 4.45 4.18
CA GLU A 77 1.60 3.29 4.67
C GLU A 77 1.46 3.11 6.20
N TYR A 78 1.33 4.22 6.95
CA TYR A 78 0.97 4.18 8.36
C TYR A 78 -0.39 3.52 8.60
N GLN A 79 -1.46 3.92 7.89
CA GLN A 79 -2.78 3.30 8.05
C GLN A 79 -2.78 1.82 7.64
N LEU A 80 -2.10 1.49 6.53
CA LEU A 80 -1.92 0.11 6.07
C LEU A 80 -1.22 -0.75 7.12
N THR A 81 -0.32 -0.20 7.93
CA THR A 81 0.36 -0.94 9.02
C THR A 81 -0.64 -1.60 9.99
N PHE A 82 -1.80 -0.98 10.21
CA PHE A 82 -2.82 -1.46 11.14
C PHE A 82 -3.96 -2.22 10.45
N MET A 83 -4.22 -1.96 9.17
CA MET A 83 -5.32 -2.58 8.43
C MET A 83 -4.89 -3.74 7.53
N ARG A 84 -3.58 -3.98 7.36
CA ARG A 84 -3.07 -4.94 6.37
C ARG A 84 -3.64 -6.34 6.52
N ASP A 85 -3.80 -6.84 7.75
CA ASP A 85 -4.22 -8.22 7.98
C ASP A 85 -5.67 -8.43 7.51
N GLU A 86 -6.51 -7.42 7.72
CA GLU A 86 -7.90 -7.40 7.26
C GLU A 86 -8.01 -7.21 5.73
N LEU A 87 -7.06 -6.47 5.14
CA LEU A 87 -7.10 -6.08 3.73
C LEU A 87 -6.22 -6.93 2.80
N LEU A 88 -5.44 -7.87 3.32
CA LEU A 88 -4.35 -8.54 2.57
C LEU A 88 -4.81 -9.18 1.25
N SER A 89 -5.94 -9.88 1.29
CA SER A 89 -6.54 -10.51 0.11
C SER A 89 -6.95 -9.45 -0.93
N THR A 90 -7.65 -8.40 -0.49
CA THR A 90 -8.09 -7.29 -1.34
C THR A 90 -6.90 -6.52 -1.94
N LEU A 91 -5.85 -6.26 -1.15
CA LEU A 91 -4.62 -5.60 -1.63
C LEU A 91 -3.92 -6.43 -2.71
N SER A 92 -3.86 -7.75 -2.52
CA SER A 92 -3.27 -8.67 -3.50
C SER A 92 -4.06 -8.69 -4.82
N GLU A 93 -5.40 -8.72 -4.74
CA GLU A 93 -6.28 -8.62 -5.92
C GLU A 93 -6.10 -7.26 -6.63
N LEU A 94 -6.06 -6.17 -5.87
CA LEU A 94 -5.83 -4.81 -6.39
C LEU A 94 -4.48 -4.67 -7.09
N ASP A 95 -3.40 -5.25 -6.56
CA ASP A 95 -2.08 -5.18 -7.20
C ASP A 95 -2.06 -5.86 -8.57
N VAL A 96 -2.73 -7.01 -8.70
CA VAL A 96 -2.88 -7.67 -10.01
C VAL A 96 -3.65 -6.78 -10.97
N VAL A 97 -4.77 -6.20 -10.51
CA VAL A 97 -5.59 -5.30 -11.34
C VAL A 97 -4.83 -4.03 -11.73
N MET A 98 -4.06 -3.44 -10.82
CA MET A 98 -3.29 -2.23 -11.09
C MET A 98 -2.14 -2.49 -12.05
N ASN A 99 -1.44 -3.63 -11.92
CA ASN A 99 -0.44 -4.06 -12.88
C ASN A 99 -1.04 -4.25 -14.28
N LEU A 100 -2.19 -4.91 -14.33
CA LEU A 100 -2.96 -5.09 -15.55
C LEU A 100 -3.34 -3.73 -16.18
N LEU A 101 -3.91 -2.82 -15.39
CA LEU A 101 -4.25 -1.46 -15.83
C LEU A 101 -3.00 -0.71 -16.34
N ASN A 102 -1.88 -0.77 -15.61
CA ASN A 102 -0.61 -0.15 -16.01
C ASN A 102 -0.08 -0.69 -17.34
N GLY A 103 -0.35 -1.96 -17.68
CA GLY A 103 -0.03 -2.56 -18.97
C GLY A 103 -0.98 -2.14 -20.10
N LEU A 104 -2.20 -1.73 -19.78
CA LEU A 104 -3.23 -1.29 -20.74
C LEU A 104 -3.20 0.22 -21.01
N LEU A 105 -2.79 1.03 -20.02
CA LEU A 105 -2.70 2.48 -20.10
C LEU A 105 -1.64 2.95 -21.12
N LYS A 106 -1.85 4.14 -21.68
CA LYS A 106 -0.87 4.79 -22.54
C LYS A 106 0.33 5.27 -21.72
N LYS A 107 1.49 5.43 -22.37
CA LYS A 107 2.71 5.97 -21.74
C LYS A 107 2.53 7.36 -21.12
N SER A 108 1.58 8.14 -21.61
CA SER A 108 1.27 9.49 -21.12
C SER A 108 0.38 9.52 -19.89
N GLU A 109 -0.20 8.38 -19.49
CA GLU A 109 -1.10 8.30 -18.34
C GLU A 109 -0.32 7.94 -17.07
N SER A 110 -0.71 8.54 -15.95
CA SER A 110 -0.15 8.20 -14.65
C SER A 110 -0.43 6.74 -14.31
N LYS A 111 0.61 6.03 -13.91
CA LYS A 111 0.51 4.64 -13.47
C LYS A 111 -0.07 4.56 -12.06
N TYR A 112 -0.79 3.48 -11.80
CA TYR A 112 -1.21 3.08 -10.47
C TYR A 112 0.01 2.63 -9.65
N HIS A 113 0.05 3.07 -8.39
CA HIS A 113 0.97 2.57 -7.38
C HIS A 113 0.62 1.14 -6.99
N LEU A 114 1.60 0.31 -6.62
CA LEU A 114 1.38 -1.06 -6.17
C LEU A 114 1.56 -1.15 -4.66
N PHE A 115 0.62 -1.78 -3.98
CA PHE A 115 0.66 -2.03 -2.55
C PHE A 115 1.78 -2.99 -2.14
N ALA A 116 2.19 -3.92 -3.00
CA ALA A 116 3.28 -4.86 -2.73
C ALA A 116 4.56 -4.14 -2.26
N GLU A 117 4.88 -2.99 -2.84
CA GLU A 117 6.03 -2.19 -2.41
C GLU A 117 5.82 -1.62 -1.01
N SER A 118 4.66 -1.02 -0.74
CA SER A 118 4.31 -0.48 0.58
C SER A 118 4.24 -1.56 1.66
N LEU A 119 3.66 -2.73 1.35
CA LEU A 119 3.59 -3.88 2.24
C LEU A 119 4.98 -4.43 2.55
N ASN A 120 5.87 -4.51 1.57
CA ASN A 120 7.26 -4.90 1.81
C ASN A 120 7.97 -3.95 2.78
N LYS A 121 7.78 -2.63 2.61
CA LYS A 121 8.33 -1.65 3.56
C LYS A 121 7.78 -1.87 4.97
N ILE A 122 6.46 -2.04 5.09
CA ILE A 122 5.78 -2.30 6.36
C ILE A 122 6.32 -3.58 7.01
N ASP A 123 6.46 -4.67 6.25
CA ASP A 123 7.02 -5.93 6.74
C ASP A 123 8.43 -5.75 7.31
N ARG A 124 9.28 -4.95 6.66
CA ARG A 124 10.62 -4.67 7.16
C ARG A 124 10.58 -3.87 8.47
N ILE A 125 9.66 -2.92 8.60
CA ILE A 125 9.46 -2.14 9.83
C ILE A 125 9.03 -3.05 10.97
N LEU A 126 8.01 -3.87 10.73
CA LEU A 126 7.41 -4.74 11.74
C LEU A 126 8.34 -5.87 12.20
N ASN A 127 9.37 -6.18 11.42
CA ASN A 127 10.41 -7.15 11.77
C ASN A 127 11.71 -6.50 12.29
N SER A 128 11.77 -5.17 12.39
CA SER A 128 12.97 -4.47 12.84
C SER A 128 13.04 -4.39 14.36
N GLN A 129 14.09 -4.92 14.96
CA GLN A 129 14.28 -4.86 16.42
C GLN A 129 15.14 -3.69 16.90
N ARG A 130 15.82 -2.98 16.00
CA ARG A 130 16.79 -1.94 16.37
C ARG A 130 16.23 -0.55 16.14
N ILE A 131 16.23 0.24 17.22
CA ILE A 131 15.80 1.63 17.21
C ILE A 131 16.98 2.53 17.58
N LEU A 132 17.20 3.57 16.80
CA LEU A 132 18.07 4.69 17.14
C LEU A 132 17.21 5.82 17.67
N TYR A 133 17.63 6.53 18.71
CA TYR A 133 16.79 7.59 19.28
C TYR A 133 17.62 8.67 19.97
N SER A 134 17.00 9.84 20.12
CA SER A 134 17.55 10.96 20.87
C SER A 134 16.54 11.46 21.89
N THR A 135 17.05 11.82 23.06
CA THR A 135 16.26 12.26 24.20
C THR A 135 16.67 13.66 24.63
N THR A 136 15.71 14.43 25.12
CA THR A 136 15.99 15.67 25.86
C THR A 136 16.42 15.35 27.29
N THR A 137 16.85 16.38 28.03
CA THR A 137 17.26 16.25 29.45
C THR A 137 16.12 15.83 30.38
N ASP A 138 14.88 16.13 30.04
CA ASP A 138 13.66 15.71 30.75
C ASP A 138 13.17 14.31 30.33
N GLY A 139 13.91 13.60 29.47
CA GLY A 139 13.60 12.23 29.07
C GLY A 139 12.61 12.11 27.91
N LYS A 140 12.20 13.21 27.27
CA LYS A 140 11.35 13.20 26.08
C LYS A 140 12.12 12.61 24.90
N ILE A 141 11.55 11.63 24.21
CA ILE A 141 12.08 11.18 22.92
C ILE A 141 11.57 12.15 21.85
N TYR A 142 12.48 12.92 21.26
CA TYR A 142 12.15 13.91 20.22
C TYR A 142 12.46 13.41 18.81
N LYS A 143 13.31 12.40 18.68
CA LYS A 143 13.69 11.80 17.41
C LYS A 143 13.94 10.32 17.55
N ALA A 144 13.42 9.53 16.61
CA ALA A 144 13.61 8.09 16.56
C ALA A 144 13.87 7.61 15.13
N GLY A 145 14.51 6.45 15.00
CA GLY A 145 14.83 5.83 13.73
C GLY A 145 14.68 4.33 13.82
N ILE A 146 13.85 3.73 12.97
CA ILE A 146 13.70 2.28 12.84
C ILE A 146 14.70 1.79 11.81
N LEU A 147 15.68 0.98 12.23
CA LEU A 147 16.77 0.52 11.38
C LEU A 147 16.35 -0.75 10.60
N LEU A 148 16.20 -0.63 9.28
CA LEU A 148 15.71 -1.72 8.43
C LEU A 148 16.83 -2.61 7.86
N ASP A 149 18.04 -2.08 7.73
CA ASP A 149 19.26 -2.79 7.35
C ASP A 149 20.51 -2.05 7.87
N ARG A 150 21.72 -2.36 7.38
CA ARG A 150 22.96 -1.77 7.92
C ARG A 150 23.03 -0.25 7.81
N GLU A 151 22.45 0.33 6.77
CA GLU A 151 22.58 1.76 6.48
C GLU A 151 21.25 2.48 6.25
N ASN A 152 20.14 1.74 6.09
CA ASN A 152 18.85 2.31 5.78
C ASN A 152 17.83 2.10 6.90
N GLY A 153 16.88 3.02 6.95
CA GLY A 153 15.65 2.83 7.67
C GLY A 153 14.73 4.05 7.58
N ILE A 154 13.89 4.24 8.59
CA ILE A 154 12.91 5.33 8.60
C ILE A 154 13.15 6.20 9.81
N THR A 155 13.21 7.51 9.60
CA THR A 155 13.37 8.51 10.66
C THR A 155 12.02 9.13 11.00
N PHE A 156 11.78 9.32 12.29
CA PHE A 156 10.61 9.97 12.85
C PHE A 156 11.08 11.15 13.70
N GLU A 157 10.66 12.35 13.34
CA GLU A 157 10.77 13.53 14.20
C GLU A 157 9.52 13.59 15.07
N LEU A 158 9.66 13.25 16.35
CA LEU A 158 8.55 12.99 17.28
C LEU A 158 7.98 14.26 17.92
N ASP A 159 8.59 15.40 17.69
CA ASP A 159 8.08 16.71 18.11
C ASP A 159 6.95 17.24 17.22
N GLY A 160 6.64 16.54 16.13
CA GLY A 160 5.58 16.90 15.19
C GLY A 160 4.15 16.69 15.72
N TRP A 161 3.22 17.45 15.15
CA TRP A 161 1.80 17.44 15.49
C TRP A 161 0.93 16.55 14.59
N SER A 162 1.48 16.03 13.49
CA SER A 162 0.73 15.23 12.51
C SER A 162 1.12 13.77 12.59
N GLU A 163 0.19 12.86 12.31
CA GLU A 163 0.49 11.44 12.17
C GLU A 163 1.49 11.17 11.01
N PRO A 164 2.26 10.07 11.08
CA PRO A 164 3.05 9.63 9.94
C PRO A 164 2.15 9.34 8.74
N THR A 165 2.61 9.70 7.54
CA THR A 165 1.91 9.37 6.30
C THR A 165 2.55 8.15 5.65
N ASN A 166 3.36 8.36 4.61
CA ASN A 166 4.12 7.30 3.96
C ASN A 166 5.52 7.22 4.59
N PHE A 167 6.06 6.01 4.65
CA PHE A 167 7.38 5.76 5.19
C PHE A 167 8.45 6.04 4.14
N GLU A 168 9.26 7.06 4.43
CA GLU A 168 10.44 7.40 3.64
C GLU A 168 11.64 6.60 4.15
N ILE A 169 12.05 5.60 3.35
CA ILE A 169 13.28 4.86 3.62
C ILE A 169 14.45 5.71 3.15
N GLY A 170 15.29 6.11 4.09
CA GLY A 170 16.50 6.88 3.85
C GLY A 170 17.71 6.31 4.59
N LYS A 171 18.86 6.93 4.41
CA LYS A 171 20.06 6.57 5.15
C LYS A 171 19.91 6.95 6.62
N LEU A 172 20.15 5.99 7.50
CA LEU A 172 20.16 6.17 8.96
C LEU A 172 21.60 6.10 9.45
N HIS A 173 22.17 7.27 9.71
CA HIS A 173 23.52 7.37 10.26
C HIS A 173 23.45 7.36 11.80
N PRO A 174 24.01 6.35 12.48
CA PRO A 174 23.96 6.25 13.95
C PRO A 174 24.51 7.48 14.68
N GLN A 175 25.46 8.19 14.07
CA GLN A 175 26.04 9.43 14.60
C GLN A 175 25.05 10.58 14.77
N TYR A 176 23.87 10.53 14.13
CA TYR A 176 22.81 11.52 14.28
C TYR A 176 21.84 11.20 15.42
N PHE A 177 22.09 10.12 16.15
CA PHE A 177 21.29 9.67 17.28
C PHE A 177 22.17 9.53 18.51
N GLN A 178 21.61 9.84 19.68
CA GLN A 178 22.36 9.78 20.93
C GLN A 178 22.43 8.36 21.48
N ASN A 179 21.39 7.57 21.24
CA ASN A 179 21.19 6.26 21.85
C ASN A 179 20.78 5.22 20.82
N ASN A 180 21.00 3.95 21.18
CA ASN A 180 20.42 2.80 20.51
C ASN A 180 19.64 1.97 21.53
N GLY A 181 18.60 1.28 21.06
CA GLY A 181 17.79 0.43 21.91
C GLY A 181 16.92 -0.52 21.11
N THR A 182 16.16 -1.32 21.84
CA THR A 182 15.17 -2.26 21.31
C THR A 182 13.77 -1.65 21.33
N THR A 183 12.84 -2.22 20.57
CA THR A 183 11.45 -1.75 20.55
C THR A 183 10.79 -1.78 21.94
N SER A 184 11.07 -2.80 22.76
CA SER A 184 10.56 -2.90 24.12
C SER A 184 11.09 -1.79 25.03
N GLU A 185 12.39 -1.49 24.96
CA GLU A 185 13.00 -0.39 25.72
C GLU A 185 12.37 0.96 25.37
N ILE A 186 12.18 1.24 24.08
CA ILE A 186 11.57 2.50 23.65
C ILE A 186 10.11 2.60 24.08
N ARG A 187 9.35 1.50 24.05
CA ARG A 187 7.99 1.47 24.59
C ARG A 187 7.97 1.78 26.08
N THR A 188 8.87 1.19 26.87
CA THR A 188 8.99 1.50 28.30
C THR A 188 9.34 2.97 28.54
N LEU A 189 10.24 3.55 27.74
CA LEU A 189 10.59 4.98 27.83
C LEU A 189 9.39 5.88 27.55
N LEU A 190 8.62 5.62 26.48
CA LEU A 190 7.40 6.37 26.16
C LEU A 190 6.35 6.26 27.27
N THR A 191 6.12 5.04 27.79
CA THR A 191 5.20 4.81 28.91
C THR A 191 5.63 5.58 30.16
N ASN A 192 6.90 5.50 30.55
CA ASN A 192 7.41 6.19 31.73
C ASN A 192 7.34 7.72 31.60
N TYR A 193 7.65 8.26 30.41
CA TYR A 193 7.51 9.69 30.14
C TYR A 193 6.04 10.13 30.25
N SER A 194 5.11 9.32 29.74
CA SER A 194 3.67 9.61 29.75
C SER A 194 3.04 9.67 31.15
N LEU A 195 3.71 9.13 32.18
CA LEU A 195 3.21 9.20 33.57
C LEU A 195 3.20 10.63 34.12
N ASN A 196 4.07 11.50 33.61
CA ASN A 196 4.24 12.87 34.09
C ASN A 196 4.05 13.93 32.99
N HIS A 197 3.93 13.52 31.72
CA HIS A 197 3.85 14.42 30.57
C HIS A 197 2.85 13.92 29.53
N GLU A 198 2.24 14.83 28.77
CA GLU A 198 1.42 14.45 27.63
C GLU A 198 2.30 14.08 26.43
N LEU A 199 2.01 12.93 25.80
CA LEU A 199 2.67 12.53 24.55
C LEU A 199 2.13 13.35 23.37
N THR A 200 3.01 13.74 22.46
CA THR A 200 2.60 14.31 21.17
C THR A 200 1.85 13.24 20.34
N GLU A 201 1.04 13.67 19.37
CA GLU A 201 0.38 12.72 18.45
C GLU A 201 1.40 11.85 17.72
N MET A 202 2.54 12.42 17.29
CA MET A 202 3.60 11.63 16.66
C MET A 202 4.22 10.60 17.61
N GLN A 203 4.42 10.94 18.89
CA GLN A 203 4.88 9.97 19.90
C GLN A 203 3.85 8.85 20.12
N LYS A 204 2.56 9.17 20.17
CA LYS A 204 1.48 8.17 20.26
C LYS A 204 1.46 7.26 19.03
N SER A 205 1.50 7.83 17.83
CA SER A 205 1.55 7.08 16.56
C SER A 205 2.78 6.18 16.47
N PHE A 206 3.95 6.69 16.85
CA PHE A 206 5.17 5.91 16.89
C PHE A 206 5.07 4.76 17.90
N GLY A 207 4.51 5.02 19.09
CA GLY A 207 4.19 3.98 20.08
C GLY A 207 3.33 2.85 19.51
N LYS A 208 2.26 3.19 18.76
CA LYS A 208 1.40 2.20 18.07
C LYS A 208 2.16 1.37 17.05
N ILE A 209 3.11 1.98 16.30
CA ILE A 209 3.98 1.22 15.39
C ILE A 209 4.79 0.20 16.19
N LEU A 210 5.44 0.63 17.28
CA LEU A 210 6.26 -0.24 18.13
C LEU A 210 5.47 -1.38 18.79
N GLU A 211 4.17 -1.20 19.04
CA GLU A 211 3.29 -2.27 19.53
C GLU A 211 3.05 -3.37 18.49
N ARG A 212 3.13 -3.04 17.21
CA ARG A 212 2.98 -3.98 16.08
C ARG A 212 4.29 -4.64 15.69
N VAL A 213 5.43 -4.02 16.01
CA VAL A 213 6.73 -4.65 15.78
C VAL A 213 6.85 -5.89 16.64
N SER A 214 7.07 -7.04 16.00
CA SER A 214 7.21 -8.33 16.67
C SER A 214 8.40 -8.28 17.63
N GLY A 215 8.13 -8.54 18.92
CA GLY A 215 9.13 -8.92 19.91
C GLY A 215 9.45 -10.40 19.79
#